data_AF-A0A355X5E2-F1
#
_entry.id   AF-A0A355X5E2-F1
#
_cell.length_a   1.000
_cell.length_b   1.000
_cell.length_c   1.000
_cell.angle_alpha   90.00
_cell.angle_beta   90.00
_cell.angle_gamma   90.00
#
_symmetry.space_group_name_H-M   'P 1'
#
loop_
_entity.id
_entity.type
_entity.pdbx_description
1 polymer ?
#
loop_
_entity_poly.entity_id
_entity_poly.type
_entity_poly.pdbx_seq_one_letter_code
_entity_poly.pdbx_strand_id
1 'polypeptide(L)'
;MDYRVMPFCKMWNGGIFNIPNDIVDKYLKMASEYQLKALLYIFRNGGQASSSAVAKALGQTASDIDDLLEFWVEENILATDGQKIEVVQKAEKKPQEEKKQKPVREILSPPRLTPKDIVAFLREDESIAFLLSEAERVLGRTTSHAEREMLVNMVQYYGLKVEVILMILEFYRSEKERGKAIGISYVNTMAKNWADEGIDSIADAEAKLQDIARSDRLWNEIVAITGIRHKRPTAKQREMVDGWFKTFDITMVTLASDIMKENTSEPSLAYINKILKQWTKKDISSPAQVQAEQEAFAKSKAEKSSDKLKSKPSYDLEKIKKNAMDNTEI
;
A
#
# COMPACT_ATOMS: atom_id res chain seq x y z
N MET A 1 4.33 -7.18 41.14
CA MET A 1 3.78 -8.54 41.26
C MET A 1 4.25 -9.31 40.05
N ASP A 2 4.79 -10.51 40.25
CA ASP A 2 5.21 -11.37 39.15
C ASP A 2 4.07 -12.33 38.80
N TYR A 3 3.72 -12.39 37.53
CA TYR A 3 2.67 -13.27 37.03
C TYR A 3 3.34 -14.51 36.42
N ARG A 4 2.89 -15.71 36.82
CA ARG A 4 3.37 -16.98 36.27
C ARG A 4 2.21 -17.70 35.60
N VAL A 5 2.46 -18.28 34.42
CA VAL A 5 1.46 -19.15 33.79
C VAL A 5 1.37 -20.44 34.61
N MET A 6 0.15 -20.83 34.97
CA MET A 6 -0.07 -22.04 35.75
C MET A 6 0.21 -23.28 34.89
N PRO A 7 1.16 -24.15 35.27
CA PRO A 7 1.41 -25.37 34.53
C PRO A 7 0.20 -26.31 34.64
N PHE A 8 -0.14 -26.98 33.55
CA PHE A 8 -1.15 -28.07 33.49
C PHE A 8 -2.60 -27.73 33.89
N CYS A 9 -3.02 -26.45 33.85
CA CYS A 9 -4.44 -26.11 33.99
C CYS A 9 -5.27 -26.40 32.72
N LYS A 10 -6.60 -26.31 32.81
CA LYS A 10 -7.53 -26.65 31.70
C LYS A 10 -7.26 -25.92 30.38
N MET A 11 -6.55 -24.79 30.41
CA MET A 11 -6.20 -24.00 29.22
C MET A 11 -5.29 -24.75 28.24
N TRP A 12 -4.52 -25.74 28.71
CA TRP A 12 -3.57 -26.50 27.87
C TRP A 12 -4.20 -27.64 27.07
N ASN A 13 -5.46 -28.01 27.38
CA ASN A 13 -6.16 -29.11 26.71
C ASN A 13 -6.45 -28.83 25.22
N GLY A 14 -6.44 -27.56 24.81
CA GLY A 14 -6.67 -27.13 23.43
C GLY A 14 -5.43 -27.17 22.53
N GLY A 15 -4.30 -27.71 23.01
CA GLY A 15 -3.03 -27.71 22.30
C GLY A 15 -2.26 -26.39 22.41
N ILE A 16 -1.05 -26.38 21.84
CA ILE A 16 -0.13 -25.23 21.81
C ILE A 16 0.22 -24.96 20.34
N PHE A 17 0.32 -23.69 19.96
CA PHE A 17 0.89 -23.28 18.67
C PHE A 17 2.09 -22.38 18.93
N ASN A 18 3.10 -22.45 18.06
CA ASN A 18 4.35 -21.73 18.22
C ASN A 18 4.32 -20.44 17.38
N ILE A 19 4.95 -19.40 17.92
CA ILE A 19 5.12 -18.12 17.26
C ILE A 19 6.61 -17.77 17.37
N PRO A 20 7.25 -17.24 16.31
CA PRO A 20 8.64 -16.78 16.41
C PRO A 20 8.81 -15.73 17.53
N ASN A 21 9.85 -15.87 18.35
CA ASN A 21 10.14 -14.96 19.45
C ASN A 21 10.30 -13.51 18.96
N ASP A 22 10.89 -13.32 17.78
CA ASP A 22 11.03 -12.04 17.10
C ASP A 22 9.71 -11.27 16.96
N ILE A 23 8.58 -11.96 16.81
CA ILE A 23 7.26 -11.31 16.72
C ILE A 23 6.93 -10.61 18.04
N VAL A 24 7.22 -11.26 19.16
CA VAL A 24 7.01 -10.71 20.50
C VAL A 24 8.06 -9.65 20.81
N ASP A 25 9.33 -9.94 20.56
CA ASP A 25 10.45 -9.08 20.97
C ASP A 25 10.48 -7.76 20.18
N LYS A 26 10.11 -7.79 18.89
CA LYS A 26 10.16 -6.61 18.01
C LYS A 26 8.81 -5.91 17.89
N TYR A 27 7.71 -6.65 17.81
CA TYR A 27 6.42 -6.08 17.39
C TYR A 27 5.39 -5.91 18.50
N LEU A 28 5.58 -6.47 19.70
CA LEU A 28 4.58 -6.37 20.78
C LEU A 28 4.23 -4.92 21.16
N LYS A 29 5.16 -3.97 20.97
CA LYS A 29 4.94 -2.53 21.22
C LYS A 29 4.54 -1.73 19.97
N MET A 30 4.85 -2.24 18.77
CA MET A 30 4.65 -1.52 17.51
C MET A 30 3.33 -1.89 16.84
N ALA A 31 2.97 -3.17 16.89
CA ALA A 31 1.71 -3.67 16.36
C ALA A 31 0.57 -3.30 17.29
N SER A 32 -0.58 -2.94 16.71
CA SER A 32 -1.80 -2.72 17.47
C SER A 32 -2.29 -4.02 18.11
N GLU A 33 -3.10 -3.92 19.15
CA GLU A 33 -3.70 -5.08 19.79
C GLU A 33 -4.48 -5.96 18.80
N TYR A 34 -5.18 -5.33 17.85
CA TYR A 34 -5.94 -6.03 16.82
C TYR A 34 -5.04 -6.69 15.78
N GLN A 35 -3.91 -6.08 15.42
CA GLN A 35 -2.91 -6.67 14.54
C GLN A 35 -2.30 -7.94 15.16
N LEU A 36 -1.98 -7.91 16.46
CA LEU A 36 -1.47 -9.07 17.18
C LEU A 36 -2.54 -10.17 17.32
N LYS A 37 -3.78 -9.81 17.68
CA LYS A 37 -4.89 -10.77 17.78
C LYS A 37 -5.18 -11.46 16.45
N ALA A 38 -5.16 -10.72 15.34
CA ALA A 38 -5.34 -11.26 13.99
C ALA A 38 -4.21 -12.22 13.61
N LEU A 39 -2.95 -11.83 13.87
CA LEU A 39 -1.79 -12.67 13.61
C LEU A 39 -1.81 -13.97 14.44
N LEU A 40 -2.14 -13.89 15.73
CA LEU A 40 -2.29 -15.05 16.61
C LEU A 40 -3.35 -16.03 16.09
N TYR A 41 -4.47 -15.50 15.58
CA TYR A 41 -5.51 -16.33 14.99
C TYR A 41 -5.04 -17.02 13.71
N ILE A 42 -4.27 -16.35 12.85
CA ILE A 42 -3.68 -16.94 11.64
C ILE A 42 -2.71 -18.07 12.01
N PHE A 43 -1.79 -17.84 12.95
CA PHE A 43 -0.85 -18.87 13.40
C PHE A 43 -1.56 -20.09 14.00
N ARG A 44 -2.64 -19.87 14.76
CA ARG A 44 -3.45 -20.96 15.33
C ARG A 44 -4.10 -21.84 14.25
N ASN A 45 -4.42 -21.28 13.08
CA ASN A 45 -5.04 -22.01 11.97
C ASN A 45 -4.01 -22.57 10.97
N GLY A 46 -2.79 -22.85 11.42
CA GLY A 46 -1.73 -23.42 10.57
C GLY A 46 -1.03 -22.38 9.70
N GLY A 47 -1.09 -21.11 10.08
CA GLY A 47 -0.43 -20.01 9.36
C GLY A 47 -1.21 -19.48 8.16
N GLN A 48 -2.46 -19.92 7.96
CA GLN A 48 -3.32 -19.47 6.87
C GLN A 48 -4.75 -19.25 7.37
N ALA A 49 -5.33 -18.09 7.08
CA ALA A 49 -6.75 -17.83 7.29
C ALA A 49 -7.22 -16.76 6.30
N SER A 50 -8.48 -16.86 5.87
CA SER A 50 -9.09 -15.81 5.06
C SER A 50 -9.47 -14.61 5.93
N SER A 51 -9.45 -13.41 5.35
CA SER A 51 -9.84 -12.18 6.04
C SER A 51 -11.25 -12.25 6.62
N SER A 52 -12.17 -12.95 5.95
CA SER A 52 -13.53 -13.23 6.43
C SER A 52 -13.54 -14.11 7.71
N ALA A 53 -12.67 -15.13 7.78
CA ALA A 53 -12.58 -15.99 8.95
C ALA A 53 -12.00 -15.23 10.16
N VAL A 54 -10.96 -14.43 9.94
CA VAL A 54 -10.35 -13.57 10.98
C VAL A 54 -11.35 -12.49 11.44
N ALA A 55 -12.10 -11.88 10.52
CA ALA A 55 -13.11 -10.86 10.81
C ALA A 55 -14.22 -11.42 11.70
N LYS A 56 -14.71 -12.62 11.37
CA LYS A 56 -15.70 -13.34 12.18
C LYS A 56 -15.17 -13.69 13.58
N ALA A 57 -13.90 -14.07 13.69
CA ALA A 57 -13.29 -14.42 14.97
C ALA A 57 -13.04 -13.20 15.89
N LEU A 58 -12.71 -12.05 15.31
CA LEU A 58 -12.41 -10.82 16.04
C LEU A 58 -13.60 -9.87 16.20
N GLY A 59 -14.74 -10.17 15.58
CA GLY A 59 -15.91 -9.30 15.59
C GLY A 59 -15.65 -7.97 14.88
N GLN A 60 -14.93 -8.02 13.76
CA GLN A 60 -14.57 -6.87 12.92
C GLN A 60 -15.11 -7.07 11.50
N THR A 61 -15.05 -6.05 10.65
CA THR A 61 -15.39 -6.22 9.22
C THR A 61 -14.21 -6.81 8.46
N ALA A 62 -14.47 -7.47 7.33
CA ALA A 62 -13.40 -8.03 6.49
C ALA A 62 -12.44 -6.94 5.99
N SER A 63 -12.97 -5.75 5.68
CA SER A 63 -12.16 -4.59 5.27
C SER A 63 -11.20 -4.13 6.35
N ASP A 64 -11.65 -4.07 7.61
CA ASP A 64 -10.79 -3.66 8.73
C ASP A 64 -9.69 -4.69 8.96
N ILE A 65 -9.97 -5.98 8.76
CA ILE A 65 -8.97 -7.04 8.86
C ILE A 65 -7.93 -6.94 7.74
N ASP A 66 -8.34 -6.66 6.51
CA ASP A 66 -7.40 -6.48 5.39
C ASP A 66 -6.43 -5.34 5.70
N ASP A 67 -6.93 -4.20 6.19
CA ASP A 67 -6.12 -3.05 6.60
C ASP A 67 -5.19 -3.38 7.78
N LEU A 68 -5.66 -4.18 8.75
CA LEU A 68 -4.83 -4.61 9.89
C LEU A 68 -3.72 -5.57 9.46
N LEU A 69 -4.00 -6.48 8.53
CA LEU A 69 -3.04 -7.49 8.07
C LEU A 69 -2.02 -6.91 7.09
N GLU A 70 -2.31 -5.78 6.43
CA GLU A 70 -1.39 -5.09 5.52
C GLU A 70 -0.03 -4.82 6.18
N PHE A 71 -0.03 -4.39 7.44
CA PHE A 71 1.19 -4.20 8.23
C PHE A 71 2.10 -5.45 8.26
N TRP A 72 1.52 -6.63 8.45
CA TRP A 72 2.28 -7.88 8.52
C TRP A 72 2.74 -8.35 7.14
N VAL A 73 2.04 -7.94 6.08
CA VAL A 73 2.46 -8.17 4.70
C VAL A 73 3.65 -7.27 4.34
N GLU A 74 3.63 -6.00 4.75
CA GLU A 74 4.76 -5.07 4.57
C GLU A 74 6.03 -5.54 5.29
N GLU A 75 5.89 -6.09 6.49
CA GLU A 75 7.00 -6.67 7.27
C GLU A 75 7.45 -8.07 6.76
N ASN A 76 6.87 -8.55 5.65
CA ASN A 76 7.13 -9.88 5.06
C ASN A 76 6.88 -11.06 6.02
N ILE A 77 6.00 -10.89 7.00
CA ILE A 77 5.60 -11.94 7.95
C ILE A 77 4.40 -12.73 7.40
N LEU A 78 3.50 -12.06 6.67
CA LEU A 78 2.38 -12.68 5.96
C LEU A 78 2.50 -12.43 4.46
N ALA A 79 1.95 -13.35 3.67
CA ALA A 79 1.84 -13.20 2.22
C ALA A 79 0.38 -13.34 1.81
N THR A 80 -0.04 -12.58 0.80
CA THR A 80 -1.37 -12.72 0.19
C THR A 80 -1.32 -13.74 -0.95
N ASP A 81 -2.45 -14.42 -1.19
CA ASP A 81 -2.54 -15.43 -2.25
C ASP A 81 -2.13 -14.84 -3.61
N GLY A 82 -1.00 -15.30 -4.14
CA GLY A 82 -0.41 -14.84 -5.40
C GLY A 82 1.03 -14.29 -5.30
N GLN A 83 1.60 -14.10 -4.10
CA GLN A 83 3.02 -13.78 -3.94
C GLN A 83 3.87 -15.05 -3.89
N LYS A 84 4.85 -15.18 -4.80
CA LYS A 84 5.85 -16.26 -4.74
C LYS A 84 6.74 -16.06 -3.51
N ILE A 85 6.73 -17.04 -2.61
CA ILE A 85 7.60 -17.07 -1.43
C ILE A 85 9.00 -17.50 -1.87
N GLU A 86 9.91 -16.55 -2.09
CA GLU A 86 11.33 -16.86 -2.26
C GLU A 86 11.99 -16.98 -0.88
N VAL A 87 12.24 -18.21 -0.44
CA VAL A 87 12.94 -18.53 0.80
C VAL A 87 14.44 -18.30 0.59
N VAL A 88 14.96 -17.14 1.03
CA VAL A 88 16.41 -16.90 1.05
C VAL A 88 17.02 -17.58 2.28
N GLN A 89 17.56 -18.78 2.09
CA GLN A 89 18.38 -19.46 3.09
C GLN A 89 19.77 -18.81 3.16
N LYS A 90 20.10 -18.24 4.32
CA LYS A 90 21.39 -17.58 4.59
C LYS A 90 22.40 -18.62 5.08
N ALA A 91 23.35 -19.00 4.23
CA ALA A 91 24.50 -19.84 4.60
C ALA A 91 25.68 -18.98 5.07
N GLU A 92 26.43 -19.49 6.04
CA GLU A 92 27.44 -18.78 6.84
C GLU A 92 28.81 -18.55 6.15
N LYS A 93 29.47 -17.51 6.68
CA LYS A 93 30.75 -16.83 6.41
C LYS A 93 31.99 -17.69 6.09
N LYS A 94 32.89 -17.11 5.27
CA LYS A 94 34.31 -16.84 5.62
C LYS A 94 34.90 -15.64 4.82
N PRO A 95 35.97 -14.97 5.33
CA PRO A 95 36.32 -13.58 5.03
C PRO A 95 37.52 -13.33 4.07
N GLN A 96 37.72 -12.05 3.73
CA GLN A 96 38.70 -11.37 2.83
C GLN A 96 38.15 -11.07 1.43
N GLU A 97 38.30 -9.90 0.81
CA GLU A 97 39.31 -8.83 0.93
C GLU A 97 38.76 -7.51 0.35
N GLU A 98 39.36 -6.38 0.73
CA GLU A 98 38.96 -5.01 0.44
C GLU A 98 38.82 -4.67 -1.06
N LYS A 99 37.64 -4.22 -1.50
CA LYS A 99 37.50 -3.26 -2.61
C LYS A 99 36.39 -2.25 -2.34
N LYS A 100 36.79 -0.98 -2.31
CA LYS A 100 35.97 0.23 -2.21
C LYS A 100 34.77 0.21 -3.16
N GLN A 101 33.55 0.04 -2.65
CA GLN A 101 32.31 0.48 -3.31
C GLN A 101 31.27 0.91 -2.26
N LYS A 102 30.65 2.06 -2.55
CA LYS A 102 29.46 2.75 -2.01
C LYS A 102 28.76 2.12 -0.79
N PRO A 103 28.40 2.90 0.25
CA PRO A 103 27.83 2.36 1.48
C PRO A 103 26.49 1.69 1.19
N VAL A 104 26.51 0.36 1.13
CA VAL A 104 25.34 -0.46 1.43
C VAL A 104 25.12 -0.26 2.93
N ARG A 105 24.15 0.58 3.30
CA ARG A 105 23.66 0.65 4.68
C ARG A 105 23.18 -0.75 5.03
N GLU A 106 23.96 -1.49 5.82
CA GLU A 106 23.38 -2.55 6.66
C GLU A 106 22.23 -1.88 7.42
N ILE A 107 21.01 -2.40 7.26
CA ILE A 107 19.81 -1.87 7.92
C ILE A 107 19.94 -2.23 9.41
N LEU A 108 20.80 -1.50 10.13
CA LEU A 108 20.81 -1.50 11.57
C LEU A 108 19.47 -0.89 12.00
N SER A 109 18.75 -1.57 12.89
CA SER A 109 17.59 -0.95 13.53
C SER A 109 18.07 0.16 14.46
N PRO A 110 17.30 1.24 14.65
CA PRO A 110 17.67 2.29 15.59
C PRO A 110 17.92 1.71 16.99
N PRO A 111 18.90 2.24 17.73
CA PRO A 111 19.26 1.71 19.04
C PRO A 111 18.11 1.91 20.04
N ARG A 112 18.01 0.98 21.00
CA ARG A 112 17.12 1.13 22.15
C ARG A 112 17.75 2.10 23.14
N LEU A 113 17.03 3.16 23.49
CA LEU A 113 17.50 4.16 24.45
C LEU A 113 16.82 3.98 25.79
N THR A 114 17.60 3.91 26.87
CA THR A 114 17.06 3.91 28.23
C THR A 114 16.66 5.33 28.67
N PRO A 115 15.88 5.49 29.75
CA PRO A 115 15.58 6.81 30.28
C PRO A 115 16.84 7.62 30.66
N LYS A 116 17.92 6.94 31.07
CA LYS A 116 19.19 7.60 31.38
C LYS A 116 19.86 8.16 30.13
N ASP A 117 19.82 7.42 29.02
CA ASP A 117 20.42 7.85 27.76
C ASP A 117 19.69 9.08 27.21
N ILE A 118 18.36 9.09 27.26
CA ILE A 118 17.55 10.25 26.86
C ILE A 118 17.90 11.48 27.70
N VAL A 119 18.05 11.32 29.03
CA VAL A 119 18.45 12.43 29.91
C VAL A 119 19.86 12.92 29.60
N ALA A 120 20.78 12.04 29.19
CA ALA A 120 22.11 12.43 28.76
C ALA A 120 22.05 13.28 27.49
N PHE A 121 21.35 12.82 26.45
CA PHE A 121 21.16 13.60 25.21
C PHE A 121 20.52 14.96 25.46
N LEU A 122 19.54 15.05 26.37
CA LEU A 122 18.90 16.32 26.73
C LEU A 122 19.84 17.33 27.41
N ARG A 123 20.90 16.86 28.06
CA ARG A 123 21.91 17.73 28.70
C ARG A 123 23.01 18.15 27.73
N GLU A 124 23.30 17.29 26.76
CA GLU A 124 24.36 17.49 25.77
C GLU A 124 23.90 18.34 24.59
N ASP A 125 22.62 18.26 24.22
CA ASP A 125 22.05 18.91 23.04
C ASP A 125 20.74 19.64 23.34
N GLU A 126 20.81 20.96 23.42
CA GLU A 126 19.64 21.84 23.65
C GLU A 126 18.59 21.72 22.53
N SER A 127 18.99 21.34 21.31
CA SER A 127 18.06 21.18 20.18
C SER A 127 17.15 19.97 20.38
N ILE A 128 17.66 18.90 21.01
CA ILE A 128 16.86 17.72 21.37
C ILE A 128 15.89 18.06 22.50
N ALA A 129 16.31 18.89 23.47
CA ALA A 129 15.42 19.37 24.51
C ALA A 129 14.27 20.21 23.93
N PHE A 130 14.60 21.13 23.03
CA PHE A 130 13.62 21.90 22.28
C PHE A 130 12.66 21.00 21.49
N LEU A 131 13.17 20.02 20.75
CA LEU A 131 12.36 19.07 19.98
C LEU A 131 11.34 18.34 20.87
N LEU A 132 11.74 17.81 22.02
CA LEU A 132 10.82 17.07 22.89
C LEU A 132 9.73 17.97 23.49
N SER A 133 10.08 19.18 23.91
CA SER A 133 9.11 20.15 24.42
C SER A 133 8.11 20.56 23.34
N GLU A 134 8.60 20.81 22.14
CA GLU A 134 7.78 21.23 21.02
C GLU A 134 6.90 20.08 20.49
N ALA A 135 7.41 18.84 20.51
CA ALA A 135 6.61 17.66 20.21
C ALA A 135 5.43 17.51 21.18
N GLU A 136 5.62 17.74 22.49
CA GLU A 136 4.52 17.74 23.46
C GLU A 136 3.49 18.84 23.19
N ARG A 137 3.95 20.03 22.77
CA ARG A 137 3.08 21.14 22.36
C ARG A 137 2.25 20.78 21.12
N VAL A 138 2.88 20.24 20.08
CA VAL A 138 2.22 19.84 18.83
C VAL A 138 1.21 18.73 19.10
N LEU A 139 1.60 17.70 19.87
CA LEU A 139 0.74 16.55 20.18
C LEU A 139 -0.36 16.87 21.22
N GLY A 140 -0.25 17.99 21.95
CA GLY A 140 -1.21 18.41 22.97
C GLY A 140 -1.24 17.51 24.21
N ARG A 141 -0.17 16.73 24.44
CA ARG A 141 -0.04 15.80 25.57
C ARG A 141 1.44 15.53 25.86
N THR A 142 1.70 15.01 27.05
CA THR A 142 3.02 14.50 27.39
C THR A 142 3.42 13.32 26.50
N THR A 143 4.70 13.25 26.16
CA THR A 143 5.26 12.15 25.38
C THR A 143 5.67 10.98 26.28
N SER A 144 5.36 9.77 25.83
CA SER A 144 5.80 8.54 26.48
C SER A 144 7.30 8.30 26.26
N HIS A 145 7.89 7.39 27.04
CA HIS A 145 9.30 7.02 26.87
C HIS A 145 9.62 6.52 25.45
N ALA A 146 8.74 5.70 24.86
CA ALA A 146 8.92 5.17 23.50
C ALA A 146 8.89 6.28 22.43
N GLU A 147 8.06 7.31 22.64
CA GLU A 147 7.99 8.46 21.72
C GLU A 147 9.22 9.35 21.84
N ARG A 148 9.72 9.55 23.07
CA ARG A 148 10.98 10.28 23.29
C ARG A 148 12.18 9.53 22.69
N GLU A 149 12.25 8.21 22.88
CA GLU A 149 13.24 7.35 22.22
C GLU A 149 13.18 7.49 20.69
N MET A 150 11.97 7.44 20.11
CA MET A 150 11.75 7.62 18.68
C MET A 150 12.27 8.99 18.20
N LEU A 151 11.88 10.09 18.87
CA LEU A 151 12.28 11.45 18.48
C LEU A 151 13.79 11.68 18.61
N VAL A 152 14.41 11.17 19.67
CA VAL A 152 15.87 11.25 19.84
C VAL A 152 16.59 10.46 18.74
N ASN A 153 16.10 9.27 18.39
CA ASN A 153 16.65 8.49 17.30
C ASN A 153 16.47 9.17 15.93
N MET A 154 15.43 9.98 15.72
CA MET A 154 15.31 10.75 14.48
C MET A 154 16.44 11.75 14.28
N VAL A 155 16.92 12.37 15.36
CA VAL A 155 18.09 13.26 15.32
C VAL A 155 19.37 12.43 15.27
N GLN A 156 19.59 11.56 16.25
CA GLN A 156 20.89 10.94 16.50
C GLN A 156 21.20 9.78 15.54
N TYR A 157 20.18 9.03 15.13
CA TYR A 157 20.37 7.84 14.29
C TYR A 157 20.05 8.12 12.82
N TYR A 158 18.91 8.79 12.54
CA TYR A 158 18.53 9.14 11.17
C TYR A 158 19.17 10.44 10.67
N GLY A 159 19.74 11.26 11.56
CA GLY A 159 20.43 12.50 11.17
C GLY A 159 19.49 13.61 10.70
N LEU A 160 18.20 13.52 11.02
CA LEU A 160 17.23 14.55 10.62
C LEU A 160 17.39 15.80 11.48
N LYS A 161 17.25 16.96 10.82
CA LYS A 161 17.20 18.25 11.52
C LYS A 161 15.91 18.37 12.33
N VAL A 162 15.99 19.07 13.45
CA VAL A 162 14.85 19.24 14.38
C VAL A 162 13.64 19.86 13.67
N GLU A 163 13.86 20.85 12.81
CA GLU A 163 12.82 21.53 12.06
C GLU A 163 12.06 20.57 11.13
N VAL A 164 12.77 19.65 10.48
CA VAL A 164 12.17 18.63 9.60
C VAL A 164 11.30 17.67 10.42
N ILE A 165 11.77 17.26 11.61
CA ILE A 165 10.98 16.38 12.49
C ILE A 165 9.70 17.09 12.97
N LEU A 166 9.79 18.39 13.29
CA LEU A 166 8.62 19.18 13.66
C LEU A 166 7.60 19.29 12.52
N MET A 167 8.06 19.46 11.27
CA MET A 167 7.16 19.43 10.10
C MET A 167 6.44 18.09 9.95
N ILE A 168 7.12 16.96 10.19
CA ILE A 168 6.48 15.63 10.19
C ILE A 168 5.41 15.54 11.29
N LEU A 169 5.69 16.05 12.50
CA LEU A 169 4.74 16.03 13.61
C LEU A 169 3.51 16.92 13.36
N GLU A 170 3.71 18.12 12.81
CA GLU A 170 2.61 19.02 12.43
C GLU A 170 1.75 18.40 11.33
N PHE A 171 2.38 17.82 10.31
CA PHE A 171 1.67 17.09 9.26
C PHE A 171 0.86 15.94 9.85
N TYR A 172 1.48 15.07 10.67
CA TYR A 172 0.79 13.97 11.36
C TYR A 172 -0.44 14.44 12.14
N ARG A 173 -0.29 15.53 12.92
CA ARG A 173 -1.39 16.12 13.67
C ARG A 173 -2.52 16.58 12.74
N SER A 174 -2.18 17.34 11.70
CA SER A 174 -3.18 17.87 10.75
C SER A 174 -3.97 16.76 10.05
N GLU A 175 -3.32 15.67 9.70
CA GLU A 175 -3.94 14.51 9.06
C GLU A 175 -4.86 13.75 10.03
N LYS A 176 -4.46 13.66 11.29
CA LYS A 176 -5.29 13.09 12.35
C LYS A 176 -6.53 13.95 12.63
N GLU A 177 -6.39 15.28 12.66
CA GLU A 177 -7.52 16.23 12.80
C GLU A 177 -8.49 16.15 11.62
N ARG A 178 -8.00 15.85 10.42
CA ARG A 178 -8.81 15.54 9.23
C ARG A 178 -9.48 14.17 9.27
N GLY A 179 -9.29 13.40 10.35
CA GLY A 179 -9.90 12.10 10.56
C GLY A 179 -9.14 10.93 9.92
N LYS A 180 -7.90 11.10 9.49
CA LYS A 180 -7.09 9.95 9.08
C LYS A 180 -6.80 9.08 10.29
N ALA A 181 -7.16 7.80 10.20
CA ALA A 181 -6.74 6.77 11.14
C ALA A 181 -5.24 6.49 10.94
N ILE A 182 -4.38 7.25 11.63
CA ILE A 182 -2.93 7.11 11.65
C ILE A 182 -2.39 7.14 13.10
N GLY A 183 -1.54 6.16 13.43
CA GLY A 183 -0.86 6.07 14.72
C GLY A 183 0.46 6.83 14.74
N ILE A 184 1.07 6.98 15.91
CA ILE A 184 2.38 7.65 16.05
C ILE A 184 3.51 6.91 15.31
N SER A 185 3.36 5.60 15.08
CA SER A 185 4.27 4.80 14.25
C SER A 185 4.43 5.34 12.83
N TYR A 186 3.40 6.01 12.29
CA TYR A 186 3.46 6.68 11.00
C TYR A 186 4.58 7.74 10.94
N VAL A 187 4.78 8.48 12.04
CA VAL A 187 5.84 9.50 12.16
C VAL A 187 7.22 8.84 12.02
N ASN A 188 7.43 7.70 12.66
CA ASN A 188 8.69 6.96 12.58
C ASN A 188 8.96 6.44 11.16
N THR A 189 7.95 5.87 10.50
CA THR A 189 8.07 5.40 9.11
C THR A 189 8.38 6.56 8.16
N MET A 190 7.69 7.69 8.34
CA MET A 190 7.91 8.89 7.53
C MET A 190 9.33 9.45 7.71
N ALA A 191 9.80 9.57 8.95
CA ALA A 191 11.16 10.02 9.25
C ALA A 191 12.23 9.09 8.66
N LYS A 192 12.07 7.78 8.80
CA LYS A 192 12.99 6.80 8.22
C LYS A 192 13.06 6.95 6.70
N ASN A 193 11.91 6.99 6.03
CA ASN A 193 11.85 7.12 4.57
C ASN A 193 12.48 8.44 4.12
N TRP A 194 12.23 9.55 4.83
CA TRP A 194 12.80 10.85 4.51
C TRP A 194 14.32 10.87 4.68
N ALA A 195 14.84 10.23 5.72
CA ALA A 195 16.28 10.09 5.93
C ALA A 195 16.94 9.17 4.89
N ASP A 196 16.24 8.14 4.42
CA ASP A 196 16.71 7.27 3.34
C ASP A 196 16.68 7.98 1.97
N GLU A 197 15.71 8.87 1.76
CA GLU A 197 15.61 9.72 0.58
C GLU A 197 16.54 10.95 0.60
N GLY A 198 17.19 11.23 1.73
CA GLY A 198 18.09 12.38 1.89
C GLY A 198 17.37 13.73 2.06
N ILE A 199 16.13 13.71 2.54
CA ILE A 199 15.33 14.90 2.83
C ILE A 199 15.80 15.47 4.17
N ASP A 200 16.76 16.41 4.13
CA ASP A 200 17.38 16.97 5.34
C ASP A 200 17.12 18.47 5.56
N SER A 201 16.41 19.14 4.65
CA SER A 201 16.17 20.58 4.70
C SER A 201 14.67 20.92 4.78
N ILE A 202 14.36 22.12 5.29
CA ILE A 202 12.98 22.64 5.32
C ILE A 202 12.37 22.70 3.91
N ALA A 203 13.18 23.11 2.92
CA ALA A 203 12.72 23.22 1.53
C ALA A 203 12.37 21.85 0.94
N ASP A 204 13.21 20.83 1.18
CA ASP A 204 12.96 19.47 0.69
C ASP A 204 11.76 18.84 1.39
N ALA A 205 11.65 19.06 2.71
CA ALA A 205 10.51 18.62 3.52
C ALA A 205 9.20 19.23 3.02
N GLU A 206 9.17 20.54 2.78
CA GLU A 206 8.00 21.24 2.25
C GLU A 206 7.61 20.70 0.87
N ALA A 207 8.58 20.57 -0.04
CA ALA A 207 8.33 20.01 -1.37
C ALA A 207 7.74 18.59 -1.29
N LYS A 208 8.26 17.76 -0.38
CA LYS A 208 7.75 16.40 -0.16
C LYS A 208 6.33 16.40 0.40
N LEU A 209 6.00 17.29 1.34
CA LEU A 209 4.63 17.42 1.87
C LEU A 209 3.65 17.89 0.80
N GLN A 210 4.06 18.84 -0.04
CA GLN A 210 3.26 19.31 -1.17
C GLN A 210 2.99 18.18 -2.16
N ASP A 211 3.98 17.35 -2.47
CA ASP A 211 3.81 16.18 -3.32
C ASP A 211 2.85 15.14 -2.72
N ILE A 212 2.96 14.87 -1.41
CA ILE A 212 2.03 13.99 -0.69
C ILE A 212 0.60 14.53 -0.78
N ALA A 213 0.41 15.83 -0.52
CA ALA A 213 -0.90 16.48 -0.55
C ALA A 213 -1.50 16.50 -1.97
N ARG A 214 -0.67 16.78 -2.97
CA ARG A 214 -1.07 16.73 -4.39
C ARG A 214 -1.53 15.33 -4.76
N SER A 215 -0.74 14.30 -4.45
CA SER A 215 -1.07 12.93 -4.82
C SER A 215 -2.36 12.44 -4.11
N ASP A 216 -2.56 12.81 -2.84
CA ASP A 216 -3.83 12.54 -2.13
C ASP A 216 -5.03 13.23 -2.78
N ARG A 217 -4.86 14.49 -3.23
CA ARG A 217 -5.90 15.21 -3.96
C ARG A 217 -6.26 14.51 -5.28
N LEU A 218 -5.25 14.17 -6.08
CA LEU A 218 -5.46 13.46 -7.35
C LEU A 218 -6.17 12.14 -7.11
N TRP A 219 -5.76 11.39 -6.09
CA TRP A 219 -6.43 10.14 -5.72
C TRP A 219 -7.90 10.34 -5.36
N ASN A 220 -8.22 11.35 -4.54
CA ASN A 220 -9.60 11.66 -4.17
C ASN A 220 -10.46 12.03 -5.38
N GLU A 221 -9.90 12.79 -6.34
CA GLU A 221 -10.56 13.10 -7.61
C GLU A 221 -10.84 11.82 -8.42
N ILE A 222 -9.86 10.90 -8.52
CA ILE A 222 -10.04 9.61 -9.19
C ILE A 222 -11.12 8.76 -8.50
N VAL A 223 -11.11 8.67 -7.17
CA VAL A 223 -12.14 7.93 -6.42
C VAL A 223 -13.53 8.51 -6.67
N ALA A 224 -13.66 9.84 -6.69
CA ALA A 224 -14.93 10.51 -6.95
C ALA A 224 -15.47 10.23 -8.36
N ILE A 225 -14.59 10.21 -9.37
CA ILE A 225 -14.99 10.01 -10.77
C ILE A 225 -15.27 8.54 -11.06
N THR A 226 -14.45 7.63 -10.52
CA THR A 226 -14.50 6.20 -10.85
C THR A 226 -15.46 5.42 -9.95
N GLY A 227 -15.77 5.92 -8.74
CA GLY A 227 -16.60 5.20 -7.76
C GLY A 227 -15.87 4.04 -7.07
N ILE A 228 -14.54 4.02 -7.12
CA ILE A 228 -13.71 3.04 -6.42
C ILE A 228 -14.01 3.10 -4.90
N ARG A 229 -14.25 1.93 -4.30
CA ARG A 229 -14.69 1.84 -2.89
C ARG A 229 -13.59 2.14 -1.88
N HIS A 230 -12.34 1.81 -2.18
CA HIS A 230 -11.22 2.01 -1.25
C HIS A 230 -10.74 3.46 -1.29
N LYS A 231 -10.74 4.11 -0.12
CA LYS A 231 -10.40 5.53 0.01
C LYS A 231 -8.90 5.81 -0.05
N ARG A 232 -8.05 4.81 0.14
CA ARG A 232 -6.59 4.98 0.21
C ARG A 232 -5.89 4.22 -0.93
N PRO A 233 -4.95 4.85 -1.65
CA PRO A 233 -4.18 4.16 -2.68
C PRO A 233 -3.08 3.29 -2.06
N THR A 234 -2.82 2.14 -2.67
CA THR A 234 -1.54 1.43 -2.54
C THR A 234 -0.43 2.23 -3.22
N ALA A 235 0.84 1.97 -2.85
CA ALA A 235 2.00 2.64 -3.47
C ALA A 235 1.99 2.53 -5.01
N LYS A 236 1.65 1.35 -5.56
CA LYS A 236 1.56 1.12 -7.01
C LYS A 236 0.42 1.89 -7.67
N GLN A 237 -0.72 2.01 -7.00
CA GLN A 237 -1.85 2.80 -7.51
C GLN A 237 -1.51 4.28 -7.50
N ARG A 238 -0.81 4.74 -6.45
CA ARG A 238 -0.35 6.13 -6.34
C ARG A 238 0.61 6.48 -7.49
N GLU A 239 1.64 5.66 -7.70
CA GLU A 239 2.57 5.82 -8.81
C GLU A 239 1.86 5.80 -10.17
N MET A 240 0.88 4.92 -10.34
CA MET A 240 0.08 4.83 -11.57
C MET A 240 -0.70 6.12 -11.83
N VAL A 241 -1.41 6.63 -10.82
CA VAL A 241 -2.21 7.86 -10.92
C VAL A 241 -1.30 9.07 -11.14
N ASP A 242 -0.22 9.21 -10.38
CA ASP A 242 0.76 10.27 -10.57
C ASP A 242 1.36 10.24 -11.99
N GLY A 243 1.59 9.04 -12.52
CA GLY A 243 2.04 8.84 -13.90
C GLY A 243 1.05 9.34 -14.96
N TRP A 244 -0.26 9.17 -14.75
CA TRP A 244 -1.28 9.70 -15.65
C TRP A 244 -1.23 11.22 -15.72
N PHE A 245 -1.15 11.88 -14.56
CA PHE A 245 -1.17 13.34 -14.45
C PHE A 245 0.14 14.02 -14.89
N LYS A 246 1.14 13.26 -15.33
CA LYS A 246 2.30 13.81 -16.07
C LYS A 246 1.97 14.10 -17.53
N THR A 247 0.98 13.41 -18.09
CA THR A 247 0.63 13.47 -19.53
C THR A 247 -0.78 13.98 -19.76
N PHE A 248 -1.71 13.64 -18.87
CA PHE A 248 -3.14 13.87 -19.02
C PHE A 248 -3.67 14.76 -17.90
N ASP A 249 -4.60 15.64 -18.24
CA ASP A 249 -5.37 16.39 -17.25
C ASP A 249 -6.55 15.56 -16.72
N ILE A 250 -7.27 16.11 -15.73
CA ILE A 250 -8.43 15.46 -15.13
C ILE A 250 -9.53 15.18 -16.15
N THR A 251 -9.67 16.03 -17.18
CA THR A 251 -10.68 15.88 -18.23
C THR A 251 -10.43 14.62 -19.04
N MET A 252 -9.18 14.38 -19.46
CA MET A 252 -8.79 13.18 -20.17
C MET A 252 -8.99 11.92 -19.32
N VAL A 253 -8.62 11.95 -18.03
CA VAL A 253 -8.85 10.81 -17.13
C VAL A 253 -10.35 10.55 -16.91
N THR A 254 -11.18 11.60 -16.87
CA THR A 254 -12.64 11.48 -16.78
C THR A 254 -13.20 10.76 -18.01
N LEU A 255 -12.77 11.15 -19.22
CA LEU A 255 -13.18 10.46 -20.45
C LEU A 255 -12.80 8.98 -20.44
N ALA A 256 -11.60 8.64 -19.96
CA ALA A 256 -11.18 7.25 -19.83
C ALA A 256 -12.05 6.49 -18.80
N SER A 257 -12.44 7.14 -17.70
CA SER A 257 -13.35 6.58 -16.72
C SER A 257 -14.76 6.35 -17.29
N ASP A 258 -15.28 7.26 -18.12
CA ASP A 258 -16.60 7.10 -18.72
C ASP A 258 -16.62 5.94 -19.73
N ILE A 259 -15.58 5.83 -20.56
CA ILE A 259 -15.39 4.66 -21.44
C ILE A 259 -15.32 3.37 -20.62
N MET A 260 -14.61 3.37 -19.49
CA MET A 260 -14.57 2.20 -18.60
C MET A 260 -15.98 1.84 -18.09
N LYS A 261 -16.76 2.81 -17.61
CA LYS A 261 -18.14 2.58 -17.10
C LYS A 261 -19.07 2.00 -18.16
N GLU A 262 -18.91 2.37 -19.43
CA GLU A 262 -19.69 1.80 -20.53
C GLU A 262 -19.30 0.34 -20.85
N ASN A 263 -18.08 -0.07 -20.52
CA ASN A 263 -17.53 -1.37 -20.92
C ASN A 263 -17.36 -2.37 -19.78
N THR A 264 -17.54 -1.97 -18.52
CA THR A 264 -17.33 -2.84 -17.36
C THR A 264 -18.29 -2.47 -16.22
N SER A 265 -18.83 -3.48 -15.54
CA SER A 265 -19.77 -3.30 -14.42
C SER A 265 -19.11 -2.83 -13.12
N GLU A 266 -17.80 -3.05 -12.98
CA GLU A 266 -17.03 -2.69 -11.78
C GLU A 266 -15.90 -1.69 -12.12
N PRO A 267 -15.68 -0.65 -11.30
CA PRO A 267 -14.58 0.28 -11.48
C PRO A 267 -13.20 -0.39 -11.41
N SER A 268 -12.33 -0.09 -12.38
CA SER A 268 -11.00 -0.68 -12.49
C SER A 268 -9.95 0.33 -12.95
N LEU A 269 -9.00 0.66 -12.06
CA LEU A 269 -7.84 1.49 -12.42
C LEU A 269 -7.00 0.87 -13.52
N ALA A 270 -6.90 -0.46 -13.56
CA ALA A 270 -6.15 -1.15 -14.60
C ALA A 270 -6.77 -0.93 -15.99
N TYR A 271 -8.10 -0.84 -16.06
CA TYR A 271 -8.80 -0.53 -17.30
C TYR A 271 -8.51 0.90 -17.75
N ILE A 272 -8.64 1.88 -16.85
CA ILE A 272 -8.32 3.28 -17.13
C ILE A 272 -6.87 3.41 -17.59
N ASN A 273 -5.93 2.76 -16.89
CA ASN A 273 -4.52 2.73 -17.27
C ASN A 273 -4.32 2.21 -18.69
N LYS A 274 -5.06 1.17 -19.10
CA LYS A 274 -4.97 0.59 -20.44
C LYS A 274 -5.42 1.59 -21.50
N ILE A 275 -6.53 2.30 -21.27
CA ILE A 275 -7.02 3.36 -22.18
C ILE A 275 -5.96 4.47 -22.30
N LEU A 276 -5.49 5.00 -21.17
CA LEU A 276 -4.54 6.12 -21.15
C LEU A 276 -3.22 5.73 -21.82
N LYS A 277 -2.70 4.51 -21.57
CA LYS A 277 -1.52 4.00 -22.28
C LYS A 277 -1.75 3.84 -23.79
N GLN A 278 -2.94 3.47 -24.21
CA GLN A 278 -3.28 3.40 -25.63
C GLN A 278 -3.30 4.80 -26.26
N TRP A 279 -3.83 5.80 -25.56
CA TRP A 279 -3.82 7.19 -26.03
C TRP A 279 -2.41 7.76 -26.12
N THR A 280 -1.55 7.50 -25.12
CA THR A 280 -0.13 7.87 -25.20
C THR A 280 0.57 7.25 -26.41
N LYS A 281 0.27 5.98 -26.73
CA LYS A 281 0.84 5.31 -27.92
C LYS A 281 0.35 5.87 -29.26
N LYS A 282 -0.79 6.57 -29.25
CA LYS A 282 -1.41 7.16 -30.45
C LYS A 282 -1.24 8.68 -30.50
N ASP A 283 -0.44 9.25 -29.59
CA ASP A 283 -0.26 10.70 -29.42
C ASP A 283 -1.60 11.46 -29.25
N ILE A 284 -2.59 10.79 -28.64
CA ILE A 284 -3.88 11.38 -28.29
C ILE A 284 -3.75 12.06 -26.94
N SER A 285 -3.96 13.36 -26.89
CA SER A 285 -3.82 14.20 -25.69
C SER A 285 -4.97 15.19 -25.49
N SER A 286 -5.96 15.23 -26.39
CA SER A 286 -7.11 16.13 -26.28
C SER A 286 -8.46 15.42 -26.43
N PRO A 287 -9.55 15.94 -25.82
CA PRO A 287 -10.90 15.39 -25.96
C PRO A 287 -11.36 15.26 -27.42
N ALA A 288 -11.00 16.22 -28.28
CA ALA A 288 -11.35 16.19 -29.70
C ALA A 288 -10.69 15.01 -30.44
N GLN A 289 -9.44 14.69 -30.10
CA GLN A 289 -8.74 13.54 -30.67
C GLN A 289 -9.34 12.22 -30.17
N VAL A 290 -9.76 12.15 -28.90
CA VAL A 290 -10.50 10.98 -28.36
C VAL A 290 -11.79 10.75 -29.13
N GLN A 291 -12.57 11.81 -29.37
CA GLN A 291 -13.82 11.71 -30.13
C GLN A 291 -13.56 11.24 -31.56
N ALA A 292 -12.58 11.82 -32.26
CA ALA A 292 -12.22 11.41 -33.62
C ALA A 292 -11.82 9.93 -33.71
N GLU A 293 -11.06 9.44 -32.73
CA GLU A 293 -10.68 8.03 -32.62
C GLU A 293 -11.89 7.11 -32.35
N GLN A 294 -12.83 7.51 -31.49
CA GLN A 294 -14.06 6.77 -31.23
C GLN A 294 -14.95 6.69 -32.49
N GLU A 295 -15.10 7.79 -33.22
CA GLU A 295 -15.85 7.82 -34.48
C GLU A 295 -15.21 6.94 -35.56
N ALA A 296 -13.88 6.98 -35.68
CA ALA A 296 -13.14 6.10 -36.59
C ALA A 296 -13.31 4.62 -36.22
N PHE A 297 -13.27 4.29 -34.92
CA PHE A 297 -13.50 2.94 -34.44
C PHE A 297 -14.94 2.47 -34.72
N ALA A 298 -15.94 3.32 -34.47
CA ALA A 298 -17.34 3.02 -34.75
C ALA A 298 -17.60 2.77 -36.24
N LYS A 299 -17.05 3.60 -37.13
CA LYS A 299 -17.12 3.42 -38.59
C LYS A 299 -16.50 2.08 -39.02
N SER A 300 -15.31 1.76 -38.54
CA SER A 300 -14.63 0.49 -38.86
C SER A 300 -15.39 -0.75 -38.37
N LYS A 301 -16.12 -0.64 -37.26
CA LYS A 301 -16.95 -1.72 -36.71
C LYS A 301 -18.21 -1.93 -37.55
N ALA A 302 -18.86 -0.84 -37.98
CA ALA A 302 -20.02 -0.88 -38.86
C ALA A 302 -19.71 -1.50 -40.23
N GLU A 303 -18.56 -1.13 -40.83
CA GLU A 303 -18.08 -1.72 -42.09
C GLU A 303 -17.84 -3.23 -41.96
N LYS A 304 -17.17 -3.68 -40.88
CA LYS A 304 -16.94 -5.12 -40.62
C LYS A 304 -18.23 -5.91 -40.35
N SER A 305 -19.25 -5.31 -39.72
CA SER A 305 -20.55 -5.97 -39.56
C SER A 305 -21.31 -6.10 -40.88
N SER A 306 -21.19 -5.10 -41.77
CA SER A 306 -21.82 -5.14 -43.10
C SER A 306 -21.21 -6.19 -44.01
N ASP A 307 -19.92 -6.48 -43.85
CA ASP A 307 -19.20 -7.50 -44.62
C ASP A 307 -19.53 -8.92 -44.15
N LYS A 308 -19.77 -9.12 -42.83
CA LYS A 308 -20.26 -10.40 -42.28
C LYS A 308 -21.65 -10.78 -42.79
N LEU A 309 -22.52 -9.81 -43.09
CA LEU A 309 -23.84 -10.05 -43.69
C LEU A 309 -23.78 -10.41 -45.19
N LYS A 310 -22.63 -10.22 -45.86
CA LYS A 310 -22.40 -10.59 -47.28
C LYS A 310 -21.68 -11.93 -47.46
N SER A 311 -21.27 -12.59 -46.38
CA SER A 311 -20.67 -13.93 -46.43
C SER A 311 -21.72 -14.98 -46.80
N LYS A 312 -21.46 -15.76 -47.87
CA LYS A 312 -22.33 -16.89 -48.30
C LYS A 312 -22.62 -17.81 -47.10
N PRO A 313 -23.89 -18.23 -46.88
CA PRO A 313 -24.21 -19.20 -45.83
C PRO A 313 -23.36 -20.46 -45.98
N SER A 314 -22.79 -20.96 -44.88
CA SER A 314 -21.95 -22.16 -44.83
C SER A 314 -22.70 -23.47 -45.12
N TYR A 315 -24.01 -23.40 -45.37
CA TYR A 315 -24.84 -24.55 -45.64
C TYR A 315 -25.18 -24.62 -47.12
N ASP A 316 -24.73 -25.70 -47.75
CA ASP A 316 -25.08 -26.05 -49.12
C ASP A 316 -26.50 -26.63 -49.14
N LEU A 317 -27.48 -25.77 -49.46
CA LEU A 317 -28.90 -26.11 -49.50
C LEU A 317 -29.23 -27.21 -50.53
N GLU A 318 -28.40 -27.36 -51.57
CA GLU A 318 -28.57 -28.42 -52.58
C GLU A 318 -28.21 -29.79 -52.01
N LYS A 319 -27.19 -29.85 -51.14
CA LYS A 319 -26.78 -31.07 -50.44
C LYS A 319 -27.83 -31.54 -49.43
N ILE A 320 -28.50 -30.60 -48.76
CA ILE A 320 -29.58 -30.89 -47.81
C ILE A 320 -30.83 -31.37 -48.55
N LYS A 321 -31.18 -30.77 -49.69
CA LYS A 321 -32.27 -31.25 -50.55
C LYS A 321 -32.01 -32.65 -51.09
N LYS A 322 -30.78 -32.93 -51.53
CA LYS A 322 -30.41 -34.24 -52.07
C LYS A 322 -30.53 -35.35 -51.01
N ASN A 323 -30.01 -35.11 -49.80
CA ASN A 323 -30.13 -36.06 -48.70
C ASN A 323 -31.58 -36.27 -48.21
N ALA A 324 -32.46 -35.27 -48.38
CA ALA A 324 -33.88 -35.39 -48.06
C ALA A 324 -34.67 -36.18 -49.11
N MET A 325 -34.24 -36.17 -50.38
CA MET A 325 -34.84 -36.95 -51.46
C MET A 325 -34.36 -38.42 -51.47
N ASP A 326 -33.13 -38.69 -51.02
CA ASP A 326 -32.58 -40.06 -50.97
C ASP A 326 -33.08 -40.89 -49.77
N ASN A 327 -33.86 -40.30 -48.85
CA ASN A 327 -34.32 -40.97 -47.62
C ASN A 327 -35.81 -41.34 -47.63
N THR A 328 -36.42 -41.47 -48.82
CA THR A 328 -37.80 -41.96 -49.00
C THR A 328 -37.81 -43.34 -49.65
N GLU A 329 -37.24 -44.35 -49.00
CA GLU A 329 -37.60 -45.76 -49.22
C GLU A 329 -37.72 -46.44 -47.84
N ILE A 330 -38.94 -46.90 -47.51
CA ILE A 330 -39.28 -47.79 -46.40
C ILE A 330 -39.29 -49.22 -46.91
#